data_AF-A0A495J8D0-F1
#
_entry.id   AF-A0A495J8D0-F1
#
_cell.length_a   1.000
_cell.length_b   1.000
_cell.length_c   1.000
_cell.angle_alpha   90.00
_cell.angle_beta   90.00
_cell.angle_gamma   90.00
#
_symmetry.space_group_name_H-M   'P 1'
#
loop_
_entity.id
_entity.type
_entity.pdbx_description
1 polymer ?
#
loop_
_entity_poly.entity_id
_entity_poly.type
_entity_poly.pdbx_seq_one_letter_code
_entity_poly.pdbx_strand_id
1 'polypeptide(L)' 'MAFQLLREDYGMFQLFYVEVPGYEAPKMESLGKLLFDREGNWIYDGDKLTIDEQEEAAGFITGHRGAMDRLIKDIL' A
#
# COMPACT_ATOMS: atom_id res chain seq x y z
N MET A 1 11.41 3.35 -4.13
CA MET A 1 10.52 3.15 -2.95
C MET A 1 9.54 2.06 -3.31
N ALA A 2 9.37 1.05 -2.47
CA ALA A 2 8.46 -0.06 -2.76
C ALA A 2 7.64 -0.42 -1.52
N PHE A 3 6.34 -0.62 -1.70
CA PHE A 3 5.51 -1.25 -0.69
C PHE A 3 5.63 -2.77 -0.80
N GLN A 4 5.58 -3.46 0.33
CA GLN A 4 5.58 -4.91 0.38
C GLN A 4 4.47 -5.40 1.31
N LEU A 5 3.75 -6.43 0.84
CA LEU A 5 2.72 -7.11 1.61
C LEU A 5 3.26 -8.47 2.06
N LEU A 6 3.21 -8.73 3.36
CA LEU A 6 3.46 -10.05 3.92
C LEU A 6 2.13 -10.65 4.37
N ARG A 7 1.75 -11.79 3.80
CA ARG A 7 0.55 -12.52 4.22
C ARG A 7 0.78 -13.10 5.60
N GLU A 8 -0.13 -12.80 6.53
CA GLU A 8 -0.19 -13.43 7.86
C GLU A 8 -1.18 -14.59 7.77
N ASP A 9 -2.46 -14.35 8.08
CA ASP A 9 -3.52 -15.37 8.13
C ASP A 9 -4.85 -14.83 7.60
N TYR A 10 -5.72 -15.70 7.07
CA TYR A 10 -7.15 -15.42 6.77
C TYR A 10 -7.48 -14.06 6.10
N GLY A 11 -6.66 -13.57 5.16
CA GLY A 11 -6.90 -12.29 4.47
C GLY A 11 -6.24 -11.09 5.16
N MET A 12 -5.51 -11.31 6.25
CA MET A 12 -4.67 -10.32 6.92
C MET A 12 -3.28 -10.27 6.28
N PHE A 13 -2.82 -9.05 6.01
CA PHE A 13 -1.50 -8.77 5.46
C PHE A 13 -0.84 -7.68 6.30
N GLN A 14 0.43 -7.87 6.61
CA GLN A 14 1.26 -6.80 7.16
C GLN A 14 1.79 -5.95 5.99
N LEU A 15 1.55 -4.64 6.06
CA LEU A 15 2.07 -3.66 5.12
C LEU A 15 3.43 -3.14 5.60
N PHE A 16 4.39 -3.12 4.68
CA PHE A 16 5.71 -2.56 4.89
C PHE A 16 6.05 -1.50 3.84
N TYR A 17 6.75 -0.47 4.29
CA TYR A 17 7.54 0.40 3.44
C TYR A 17 8.95 -0.17 3.34
N VAL A 18 9.47 -0.33 2.12
CA VAL A 18 10.81 -0.86 1.87
C VAL A 18 11.67 0.19 1.20
N GLU A 19 12.71 0.59 1.92
CA GLU A 19 13.79 1.44 1.42
C GLU A 19 14.96 0.56 0.99
N VAL A 20 15.43 0.74 -0.25
CA VAL A 20 16.58 0.00 -0.81
C VAL A 20 17.70 1.00 -1.10
N PRO A 21 18.68 1.18 -0.20
CA PRO A 21 19.73 2.18 -0.34
C PRO A 21 20.88 1.64 -1.21
N GLY A 22 20.60 1.32 -2.47
CA GLY A 22 21.59 0.90 -3.47
C GLY A 22 22.36 -0.37 -3.07
N TYR A 23 23.50 -0.20 -2.40
CA TYR A 23 24.40 -1.28 -1.96
C TYR A 23 24.17 -1.74 -0.52
N GLU A 24 23.31 -1.07 0.24
CA GLU A 24 22.96 -1.47 1.60
C GLU A 24 21.82 -2.49 1.65
N ALA A 25 21.72 -3.20 2.78
CA ALA A 25 20.59 -4.08 3.04
C ALA A 25 19.27 -3.28 3.05
N PRO A 26 18.18 -3.81 2.47
CA PRO A 26 16.87 -3.16 2.52
C PRO A 26 16.42 -2.92 3.96
N LYS A 27 15.87 -1.73 4.21
CA LYS A 27 15.21 -1.40 5.48
C LYS A 27 13.71 -1.51 5.29
N MET A 28 13.06 -2.26 6.19
CA MET A 28 11.62 -2.44 6.18
C MET A 28 11.02 -1.74 7.39
N GLU A 29 10.09 -0.83 7.14
CA GLU A 29 9.28 -0.21 8.17
C GLU A 29 7.87 -0.80 8.13
N SER A 30 7.40 -1.32 9.27
CA SER A 30 6.01 -1.77 9.42
C SER A 30 5.10 -0.54 9.45
N LEU A 31 4.16 -0.49 8.50
CA LEU A 31 3.20 0.60 8.37
C LEU A 31 1.85 0.27 9.01
N GLY A 32 1.53 -0.99 9.25
CA GLY A 32 0.24 -1.42 9.80
C GLY A 32 -0.32 -2.61 9.04
N LYS A 33 -1.57 -2.96 9.30
CA LYS A 33 -2.19 -4.15 8.74
C LYS A 33 -3.21 -3.81 7.68
N LEU A 34 -3.43 -4.75 6.77
CA LEU A 34 -4.50 -4.72 5.78
C LEU A 34 -5.34 -5.96 5.98
N LEU A 35 -6.65 -5.77 6.05
CA LEU A 35 -7.63 -6.84 6.14
C LEU A 35 -8.39 -6.89 4.83
N PHE A 36 -8.28 -8.00 4.11
CA PHE A 36 -9.01 -8.25 2.88
C PHE A 36 -10.21 -9.14 3.15
N ASP A 37 -11.33 -8.80 2.53
CA ASP A 37 -12.46 -9.71 2.43
C ASP A 37 -12.31 -10.67 1.23
N ARG A 38 -13.34 -11.50 1.01
CA ARG A 38 -13.35 -12.49 -0.08
C ARG A 38 -13.61 -11.87 -1.46
N GLU A 39 -14.13 -10.65 -1.49
CA GLU A 39 -14.44 -9.90 -2.72
C GLU A 39 -13.26 -9.04 -3.16
N GLY A 40 -12.20 -8.96 -2.34
CA GLY A 40 -11.00 -8.19 -2.61
C GLY A 40 -11.07 -6.75 -2.09
N ASN A 41 -12.13 -6.38 -1.36
CA ASN A 41 -12.15 -5.13 -0.63
C ASN A 41 -11.19 -5.21 0.56
N TRP A 42 -10.63 -4.07 0.95
CA TRP A 42 -9.68 -4.03 2.03
C TRP A 42 -9.85 -2.80 2.90
N ILE A 43 -9.43 -2.92 4.15
CA ILE A 43 -9.28 -1.80 5.09
C ILE A 43 -7.85 -1.76 5.60
N TYR A 44 -7.33 -0.56 5.81
CA TYR A 44 -6.07 -0.34 6.50
C TYR A 44 -6.33 -0.14 7.99
N ASP A 45 -5.68 -0.98 8.80
CA ASP A 45 -5.68 -0.94 10.26
C ASP A 45 -4.29 -0.49 10.73
N GLY A 46 -4.14 0.83 10.83
CA GLY A 46 -2.91 1.50 11.24
C GLY A 46 -3.09 3.02 11.27
N ASP A 47 -2.11 3.70 11.86
CA ASP A 47 -2.12 5.15 12.12
C ASP A 47 -0.91 5.88 11.53
N LYS A 48 -0.03 5.15 10.83
CA LYS A 48 1.26 5.66 10.34
C LYS A 48 1.19 6.36 8.99
N LEU A 49 0.13 6.13 8.22
CA LEU A 49 -0.05 6.69 6.89
C LEU A 49 -1.00 7.88 6.93
N THR A 50 -0.56 9.00 6.36
CA THR A 50 -1.43 10.13 6.02
C THR A 50 -2.44 9.72 4.94
N ILE A 51 -3.48 10.54 4.72
CA ILE A 51 -4.49 10.28 3.69
C ILE A 51 -3.84 10.10 2.31
N ASP A 52 -2.89 10.97 1.94
CA ASP A 52 -2.20 10.90 0.64
C ASP A 52 -1.37 9.61 0.49
N GLU A 53 -0.72 9.16 1.56
CA GLU A 53 0.05 7.91 1.54
C GLU A 53 -0.85 6.67 1.50
N GLN A 54 -2.04 6.74 2.11
CA GLN A 54 -3.05 5.69 2.00
C GLN A 54 -3.56 5.57 0.56
N GLU A 55 -3.75 6.69 -0.16
CA GLU A 55 -4.10 6.69 -1.57
C GLU A 55 -2.98 6.09 -2.45
N GLU A 56 -1.71 6.38 -2.17
CA GLU A 56 -0.59 5.75 -2.90
C GLU A 56 -0.55 4.23 -2.65
N ALA A 57 -0.71 3.82 -1.39
CA ALA A 57 -0.80 2.41 -1.02
C ALA A 57 -1.99 1.73 -1.73
N ALA A 58 -3.15 2.40 -1.79
CA ALA A 58 -4.31 1.92 -2.52
C ALA A 58 -4.02 1.73 -4.01
N GLY A 59 -3.36 2.69 -4.65
CA GLY A 59 -2.94 2.60 -6.05
C GLY A 59 -1.95 1.46 -6.31
N PHE A 60 -1.09 1.15 -5.33
CA PHE A 60 -0.20 -0.02 -5.38
C PHE A 60 -0.97 -1.34 -5.23
N ILE A 61 -1.83 -1.45 -4.21
CA ILE A 61 -2.58 -2.68 -3.88
C ILE A 61 -3.52 -3.08 -5.02
N THR A 62 -4.23 -2.11 -5.58
CA THR A 62 -5.24 -2.35 -6.61
C THR A 62 -4.65 -2.37 -8.02
N GLY A 63 -3.38 -1.95 -8.19
CA GLY A 63 -2.75 -1.80 -9.50
C GLY A 63 -3.25 -0.60 -10.30
N HIS A 64 -4.05 0.29 -9.70
CA HIS A 64 -4.70 1.41 -10.35
C HIS A 64 -3.91 2.74 -10.30
N ARG A 65 -2.59 2.75 -10.02
CA ARG A 65 -1.76 3.98 -10.12
C ARG A 65 -2.05 4.80 -11.39
N GLY A 66 -2.27 4.14 -12.53
CA GLY A 66 -2.54 4.83 -13.81
C GLY A 66 -3.99 5.25 -14.07
N ALA A 67 -4.98 4.87 -13.25
CA ALA A 67 -6.39 5.19 -13.48
C ALA A 67 -6.83 6.45 -12.71
N MET A 68 -6.33 6.63 -11.48
CA MET A 68 -6.61 7.82 -10.66
C MET A 68 -5.98 9.08 -11.28
N ASP A 69 -4.73 8.99 -11.76
CA ASP A 69 -4.03 10.06 -12.49
C ASP A 69 -4.75 10.49 -13.77
N ARG A 70 -5.48 9.57 -14.42
CA ARG A 70 -6.29 9.86 -15.60
C ARG A 70 -7.59 10.58 -15.22
N LEU A 71 -8.27 10.13 -14.17
CA LEU A 71 -9.47 10.79 -13.66
C LEU A 71 -9.21 12.22 -13.19
N ILE A 72 -8.07 12.50 -12.56
CA ILE A 72 -7.70 13.86 -12.13
C ILE A 72 -7.39 14.76 -13.35
N LYS A 73 -6.76 14.23 -14.40
CA LYS A 73 -6.50 14.97 -15.65
C LYS A 73 -7.74 15.25 -16.47
N ASP A 74 -8.79 14.43 -16.37
CA ASP A 74 -10.03 14.61 -17.12
C ASP A 74 -11.01 15.57 -16.42
N ILE A 75 -10.73 15.96 -15.17
CA ILE A 75 -11.55 16.88 -14.35
C ILE A 75 -10.93 18.29 -14.27
N LEU A 76 -9.64 18.46 -14.59
CA LEU A 76 -8.91 19.75 -14.64
C LEU A 76 -8.67 20.21 -16.09
#